data_AF-A0AAJ0TET9-F1
#
_entry.id   AF-A0AAJ0TET9-F1
#
_cell.length_a   1.000
_cell.length_b   1.000
_cell.length_c   1.000
_cell.angle_alpha   90.00
_cell.angle_beta   90.00
_cell.angle_gamma   90.00
#
_symmetry.space_group_name_H-M   'P 1'
#
loop_
_entity.id
_entity.type
_entity.pdbx_description
1 polymer ?
#
loop_
_entity_poly.entity_id
_entity_poly.type
_entity_poly.pdbx_seq_one_letter_code
_entity_poly.pdbx_strand_id
1 'polypeptide(L)'
;MPKRKRNNSDMREEALRHAFVKILMRVPIRNARVFDSRVSLQFFGHKISDKVVMKKEDHVAEWSRRRKEVFIDNKIGERDRKKSFKALCVHEVIEKFLAEKFGLRLDTEAHVVATQKEKEYLESIGGNWRSHELIVYWDWHRLGEH
;
A
#
# COMPACT_ATOMS: atom_id res chain seq x y z
N MET A 1 21.64 -31.64 3.06
CA MET A 1 20.52 -31.02 3.82
C MET A 1 19.21 -31.63 3.33
N PRO A 2 18.39 -32.29 4.17
CA PRO A 2 17.12 -32.83 3.71
C PRO A 2 16.15 -31.68 3.41
N LYS A 3 15.63 -31.62 2.18
CA LYS A 3 14.54 -30.72 1.81
C LYS A 3 13.32 -31.08 2.67
N ARG A 4 12.92 -30.21 3.60
CA ARG A 4 11.68 -30.37 4.36
C ARG A 4 10.54 -30.58 3.37
N LYS A 5 9.89 -31.75 3.41
CA LYS A 5 8.63 -31.99 2.69
C LYS A 5 7.60 -31.01 3.26
N ARG A 6 7.11 -30.06 2.46
CA ARG A 6 5.98 -29.20 2.83
C ARG A 6 4.77 -30.10 3.10
N ASN A 7 4.10 -29.90 4.24
CA ASN A 7 2.91 -30.68 4.59
C ASN A 7 1.72 -30.27 3.70
N ASN A 8 0.82 -31.21 3.42
CA ASN A 8 -0.38 -30.98 2.59
C ASN A 8 -1.33 -29.90 3.15
N SER A 9 -1.33 -29.66 4.47
CA SER A 9 -2.05 -28.57 5.13
C SER A 9 -1.55 -27.20 4.67
N ASP A 10 -0.24 -27.03 4.65
CA ASP A 10 0.43 -25.77 4.37
C ASP A 10 0.22 -25.38 2.90
N MET A 11 0.22 -26.38 2.01
CA MET A 11 -0.09 -26.17 0.59
C MET A 11 -1.53 -25.71 0.35
N ARG A 12 -2.49 -26.24 1.12
CA ARG A 12 -3.90 -25.82 1.03
C ARG A 12 -4.09 -24.41 1.58
N GLU A 13 -3.45 -24.09 2.71
CA GLU A 13 -3.52 -22.75 3.29
C GLU A 13 -2.93 -21.68 2.35
N GLU A 14 -1.77 -21.95 1.76
CA GLU A 14 -1.14 -21.05 0.79
C GLU A 14 -2.04 -20.83 -0.44
N ALA A 15 -2.67 -21.89 -0.95
CA ALA A 15 -3.61 -21.80 -2.08
C ALA A 15 -4.84 -20.93 -1.74
N LEU A 16 -5.36 -21.05 -0.52
CA LEU A 16 -6.47 -20.23 -0.05
C LEU A 16 -6.06 -18.76 0.12
N ARG A 17 -4.87 -18.49 0.68
CA ARG A 17 -4.32 -17.12 0.77
C ARG A 17 -4.15 -16.49 -0.60
N HIS A 18 -3.58 -17.23 -1.55
CA HIS A 18 -3.44 -16.77 -2.94
C HIS A 18 -4.80 -16.49 -3.60
N ALA A 19 -5.80 -17.34 -3.37
CA ALA A 19 -7.15 -17.10 -3.88
C ALA A 19 -7.77 -15.84 -3.26
N PHE A 20 -7.55 -15.62 -1.95
CA PHE A 20 -8.04 -14.45 -1.25
C PHE A 20 -7.39 -13.15 -1.73
N VAL A 21 -6.07 -13.12 -1.92
CA VAL A 21 -5.34 -11.99 -2.53
C VAL A 21 -5.92 -11.66 -3.91
N LYS A 22 -6.18 -12.67 -4.76
CA LYS A 22 -6.80 -12.46 -6.08
C LYS A 22 -8.20 -11.85 -5.98
N ILE A 23 -8.99 -12.21 -4.97
CA ILE A 23 -10.30 -11.58 -4.72
C ILE A 23 -10.11 -10.11 -4.35
N LEU A 24 -9.22 -9.82 -3.40
CA LEU A 24 -8.93 -8.46 -2.94
C LEU A 24 -8.43 -7.55 -4.08
N MET A 25 -7.59 -8.08 -4.98
CA MET A 25 -7.12 -7.35 -6.16
C MET A 25 -8.26 -6.97 -7.11
N ARG A 26 -9.35 -7.74 -7.17
CA ARG A 26 -10.52 -7.44 -8.04
C ARG A 26 -11.52 -6.49 -7.39
N VAL A 27 -11.46 -6.33 -6.09
CA VAL A 27 -12.40 -5.48 -5.35
C VAL A 27 -11.96 -4.02 -5.51
N PRO A 28 -12.81 -3.12 -6.04
CA PRO A 28 -12.42 -1.73 -6.20
C PRO A 28 -12.43 -1.01 -4.85
N ILE A 29 -11.56 -0.02 -4.71
CA ILE A 29 -11.74 1.02 -3.70
C ILE A 29 -12.92 1.91 -4.07
N ARG A 30 -13.62 2.44 -3.07
CA ARG A 30 -14.76 3.36 -3.26
C ARG A 30 -14.64 4.54 -2.31
N ASN A 31 -15.24 5.66 -2.68
CA ASN A 31 -15.35 6.86 -1.83
C ASN A 31 -14.02 7.33 -1.25
N ALA A 32 -12.92 7.14 -1.99
CA ALA A 32 -11.58 7.48 -1.56
C ALA A 32 -11.40 9.00 -1.53
N ARG A 33 -11.04 9.52 -0.35
CA ARG A 33 -10.75 10.94 -0.10
C ARG A 33 -9.43 11.03 0.63
N VAL A 34 -8.51 11.80 0.06
CA VAL A 34 -7.22 12.10 0.68
C VAL A 34 -7.14 13.61 0.87
N PHE A 35 -7.12 14.02 2.13
CA PHE A 35 -6.89 15.36 2.63
C PHE A 35 -5.48 15.45 3.20
N ASP A 36 -4.96 16.67 3.40
CA ASP A 36 -3.59 16.90 3.85
C ASP A 36 -3.28 16.26 5.22
N SER A 37 -4.30 15.97 6.04
CA SER A 37 -4.15 15.37 7.37
C SER A 37 -4.85 14.02 7.54
N ARG A 38 -5.57 13.53 6.52
CA ARG A 38 -6.39 12.32 6.65
C ARG A 38 -6.66 11.67 5.31
N VAL A 39 -6.61 10.35 5.33
CA VAL A 39 -7.08 9.49 4.25
C VAL A 39 -8.29 8.70 4.72
N SER A 40 -9.28 8.55 3.85
CA SER A 40 -10.46 7.74 4.12
C SER A 40 -10.96 7.09 2.84
N LEU A 41 -11.30 5.80 2.89
CA LEU A 41 -11.81 5.06 1.75
C LEU A 41 -12.70 3.90 2.20
N GLN A 42 -13.41 3.30 1.25
CA GLN A 42 -14.12 2.03 1.44
C GLN A 42 -13.45 0.95 0.62
N PHE A 43 -13.18 -0.19 1.24
CA PHE A 43 -12.58 -1.33 0.58
C PHE A 43 -13.04 -2.63 1.24
N PHE A 44 -13.41 -3.61 0.42
CA PHE A 44 -13.86 -4.93 0.88
C PHE A 44 -14.96 -4.90 1.96
N GLY A 45 -15.93 -3.99 1.83
CA GLY A 45 -17.02 -3.82 2.80
C GLY A 45 -16.65 -3.07 4.08
N HIS A 46 -15.40 -2.59 4.21
CA HIS A 46 -14.92 -1.84 5.36
C HIS A 46 -14.70 -0.37 5.03
N LYS A 47 -15.04 0.50 5.99
CA LYS A 47 -14.61 1.91 5.98
C LYS A 47 -13.27 1.99 6.68
N ILE A 48 -12.26 2.51 5.98
CA ILE A 48 -10.90 2.65 6.47
C ILE A 48 -10.58 4.14 6.53
N SER A 49 -9.96 4.59 7.63
CA SER A 49 -9.52 5.97 7.76
C SER A 49 -8.36 6.10 8.73
N ASP A 50 -7.36 6.88 8.32
CA ASP A 50 -6.16 7.12 9.12
C ASP A 50 -5.66 8.55 8.98
N LYS A 51 -4.91 9.01 9.98
CA LYS A 51 -4.25 10.31 9.97
C LYS A 51 -3.00 10.23 9.11
N VAL A 52 -2.78 11.25 8.28
CA VAL A 52 -1.56 11.40 7.49
C VAL A 52 -0.66 12.43 8.16
N VAL A 53 0.63 12.12 8.27
CA VAL A 53 1.63 13.01 8.82
C VAL A 53 2.83 13.04 7.89
N MET A 54 3.17 14.22 7.38
CA MET A 54 4.39 14.41 6.61
C MET A 54 5.60 14.39 7.54
N LYS A 55 6.59 13.54 7.24
CA LYS A 55 7.87 13.49 7.96
C LYS A 55 9.00 13.19 6.99
N LYS A 56 10.23 13.40 7.43
CA LYS A 56 11.41 12.94 6.70
C LYS A 56 11.72 11.53 7.20
N GLU A 57 11.45 10.53 6.37
CA GLU A 57 11.74 9.11 6.64
C GLU A 57 12.78 8.62 5.61
N ASP A 58 13.46 7.51 5.93
CA ASP A 58 14.45 6.89 5.03
C ASP A 58 13.80 6.08 3.89
N HIS A 59 12.49 5.85 3.97
CA HIS A 59 11.69 5.16 2.98
C HIS A 59 10.51 6.02 2.53
N VAL A 60 10.00 5.76 1.32
CA VAL A 60 9.01 6.63 0.65
C VAL A 60 7.67 6.67 1.39
N ALA A 61 7.41 5.70 2.28
CA ALA A 61 6.30 5.71 3.20
C ALA A 61 6.53 4.73 4.36
N GLU A 62 5.99 5.03 5.54
CA GLU A 62 5.91 4.09 6.67
C GLU A 62 4.61 4.29 7.43
N TRP A 63 3.94 3.20 7.81
CA TRP A 63 2.85 3.25 8.78
C TRP A 63 3.30 2.92 10.22
N SER A 64 2.96 3.79 11.18
CA SER A 64 3.16 3.51 12.61
C SER A 64 1.93 2.94 13.31
N ARG A 65 2.06 1.69 13.76
CA ARG A 65 1.11 0.99 14.64
C ARG A 65 0.79 1.74 15.92
N ARG A 66 1.83 2.29 16.58
CA ARG A 66 1.69 2.96 17.88
C ARG A 66 0.89 4.26 17.78
N ARG A 67 1.08 5.01 16.69
CA ARG A 67 0.47 6.35 16.52
C ARG A 67 -0.79 6.35 15.64
N LYS A 68 -1.06 5.26 14.91
CA LYS A 68 -2.14 5.18 13.90
C LYS A 68 -2.03 6.32 12.88
N GLU A 69 -0.81 6.56 12.42
CA GLU A 69 -0.43 7.61 11.48
C GLU A 69 0.30 7.00 10.30
N VAL A 70 0.02 7.51 9.09
CA VAL A 70 0.76 7.24 7.86
C VAL A 70 1.82 8.31 7.69
N PHE A 71 3.10 7.93 7.62
CA PHE A 71 4.24 8.80 7.37
C PHE A 71 4.66 8.72 5.90
N ILE A 72 4.92 9.89 5.28
CA ILE A 72 5.34 10.01 3.89
C ILE A 72 6.51 11.01 3.81
N ASP A 73 7.56 10.69 3.02
CA ASP A 73 8.73 11.55 2.83
C ASP A 73 8.33 12.93 2.26
N ASN A 74 8.80 14.00 2.91
CA ASN A 74 8.60 15.38 2.47
C ASN A 74 9.42 15.79 1.23
N LYS A 75 10.32 14.93 0.73
CA LYS A 75 11.09 15.16 -0.50
C LYS A 75 10.24 15.10 -1.77
N ILE A 76 8.98 14.71 -1.65
CA ILE A 76 7.97 14.66 -2.71
C ILE A 76 7.43 16.10 -3.05
N GLY A 77 8.14 16.88 -3.89
CA GLY A 77 7.79 18.19 -4.53
C GLY A 77 6.56 18.34 -5.47
N GLU A 78 6.34 19.51 -6.07
CA GLU A 78 4.96 20.08 -6.04
C GLU A 78 3.89 19.65 -7.08
N ARG A 79 4.15 19.52 -8.39
CA ARG A 79 3.03 19.53 -9.38
C ARG A 79 2.44 18.15 -9.73
N ASP A 80 3.28 17.17 -10.09
CA ASP A 80 2.83 15.79 -10.36
C ASP A 80 2.79 14.92 -9.10
N ARG A 81 3.44 15.38 -8.04
CA ARG A 81 3.52 14.56 -6.84
C ARG A 81 2.37 14.73 -5.87
N LYS A 82 1.49 15.73 -6.01
CA LYS A 82 0.24 15.76 -5.22
C LYS A 82 -0.65 14.54 -5.51
N LYS A 83 -0.73 14.08 -6.76
CA LYS A 83 -1.48 12.87 -7.12
C LYS A 83 -0.74 11.62 -6.62
N SER A 84 0.57 11.55 -6.83
CA SER A 84 1.42 10.46 -6.32
C SER A 84 1.37 10.33 -4.80
N PHE A 85 1.41 11.44 -4.08
CA PHE A 85 1.25 11.51 -2.64
C PHE A 85 -0.08 10.91 -2.18
N LYS A 86 -1.17 11.29 -2.84
CA LYS A 86 -2.49 10.73 -2.53
C LYS A 86 -2.56 9.24 -2.82
N ALA A 87 -1.90 8.77 -3.88
CA ALA A 87 -1.80 7.36 -4.21
C ALA A 87 -1.02 6.58 -3.14
N LEU A 88 0.14 7.08 -2.70
CA LEU A 88 0.92 6.50 -1.60
C LEU A 88 0.12 6.43 -0.30
N CYS A 89 -0.65 7.47 0.03
CA CYS A 89 -1.54 7.42 1.20
C CYS A 89 -2.57 6.29 1.11
N VAL A 90 -3.08 6.00 -0.10
CA VAL A 90 -4.00 4.88 -0.33
C VAL A 90 -3.27 3.54 -0.20
N HIS A 91 -2.06 3.43 -0.75
CA HIS A 91 -1.20 2.26 -0.61
C HIS A 91 -1.07 1.85 0.86
N GLU A 92 -0.53 2.76 1.68
CA GLU A 92 -0.24 2.52 3.10
C GLU A 92 -1.47 2.09 3.89
N VAL A 93 -2.61 2.75 3.65
CA VAL A 93 -3.85 2.44 4.36
C VAL A 93 -4.39 1.07 3.97
N ILE A 94 -4.30 0.70 2.69
CA ILE A 94 -4.74 -0.62 2.22
C ILE A 94 -3.81 -1.70 2.75
N GLU A 95 -2.50 -1.51 2.64
CA GLU A 95 -1.50 -2.48 3.10
C GLU A 95 -1.65 -2.75 4.61
N LYS A 96 -1.72 -1.67 5.40
CA LYS A 96 -2.02 -1.72 6.83
C LYS A 96 -3.30 -2.49 7.10
N PHE A 97 -4.40 -2.09 6.48
CA PHE A 97 -5.71 -2.69 6.73
C PHE A 97 -5.68 -4.19 6.47
N LEU A 98 -5.02 -4.63 5.40
CA LEU A 98 -4.90 -6.04 5.05
C LEU A 98 -4.05 -6.83 6.04
N ALA A 99 -2.93 -6.26 6.49
CA ALA A 99 -2.08 -6.86 7.50
C ALA A 99 -2.79 -6.97 8.85
N GLU A 100 -3.47 -5.92 9.30
CA GLU A 100 -4.17 -5.90 10.60
C GLU A 100 -5.44 -6.74 10.61
N LYS A 101 -6.27 -6.64 9.55
CA LYS A 101 -7.60 -7.24 9.53
C LYS A 101 -7.57 -8.72 9.16
N PHE A 102 -6.65 -9.11 8.28
CA PHE A 102 -6.61 -10.45 7.69
C PHE A 102 -5.28 -11.19 7.92
N GLY A 103 -4.29 -10.57 8.57
CA GLY A 103 -3.00 -11.21 8.84
C GLY A 103 -2.22 -11.54 7.57
N LEU A 104 -2.38 -10.73 6.51
CA LEU A 104 -1.59 -10.88 5.28
C LEU A 104 -0.14 -10.47 5.53
N ARG A 105 0.79 -11.17 4.87
CA ARG A 105 2.21 -10.83 4.85
C ARG A 105 2.39 -9.51 4.13
N LEU A 106 3.06 -8.54 4.77
CA LEU A 106 3.25 -7.18 4.25
C LEU A 106 3.87 -7.23 2.84
N ASP A 107 5.13 -7.66 2.73
CA ASP A 107 5.92 -7.55 1.49
C ASP A 107 5.43 -8.41 0.33
N THR A 108 4.69 -9.50 0.61
CA THR A 108 4.35 -10.51 -0.41
C THR A 108 2.87 -10.61 -0.75
N GLU A 109 1.97 -10.17 0.14
CA GLU A 109 0.53 -10.33 -0.03
C GLU A 109 -0.20 -8.99 0.05
N ALA A 110 -0.02 -8.25 1.16
CA ALA A 110 -0.67 -6.97 1.37
C ALA A 110 -0.14 -5.91 0.38
N HIS A 111 1.19 -5.86 0.19
CA HIS A 111 1.86 -4.96 -0.74
C HIS A 111 1.33 -5.11 -2.17
N VAL A 112 1.18 -6.35 -2.65
CA VAL A 112 0.68 -6.63 -4.01
C VAL A 112 -0.73 -6.06 -4.21
N VAL A 113 -1.61 -6.22 -3.23
CA VAL A 113 -2.95 -5.64 -3.29
C VAL A 113 -2.88 -4.11 -3.20
N ALA A 114 -2.08 -3.58 -2.28
CA ALA A 114 -1.91 -2.14 -2.06
C ALA A 114 -1.41 -1.44 -3.33
N THR A 115 -0.36 -1.94 -3.97
CA THR A 115 0.18 -1.44 -5.25
C THR A 115 -0.87 -1.45 -6.35
N GLN A 116 -1.68 -2.52 -6.45
CA GLN A 116 -2.77 -2.56 -7.42
C GLN A 116 -3.84 -1.49 -7.11
N LYS A 117 -4.23 -1.32 -5.84
CA LYS A 117 -5.22 -0.30 -5.44
C LYS A 117 -4.68 1.12 -5.57
N GLU A 118 -3.40 1.32 -5.34
CA GLU A 118 -2.69 2.57 -5.56
C GLU A 118 -2.74 2.97 -7.03
N LYS A 119 -2.41 2.04 -7.93
CA LYS A 119 -2.52 2.26 -9.37
C LYS A 119 -3.93 2.63 -9.79
N GLU A 120 -4.93 1.84 -9.37
CA GLU A 120 -6.34 2.11 -9.66
C GLU A 120 -6.77 3.49 -9.17
N TYR A 121 -6.36 3.86 -7.96
CA TYR A 121 -6.67 5.18 -7.39
C TYR A 121 -6.01 6.30 -8.21
N LEU A 122 -4.72 6.17 -8.50
CA LEU A 122 -3.96 7.17 -9.24
C LEU A 122 -4.56 7.42 -10.62
N GLU A 123 -4.91 6.35 -11.35
CA GLU A 123 -5.56 6.44 -12.64
C GLU A 123 -6.95 7.10 -12.52
N SER A 124 -7.71 6.80 -11.46
CA SER A 124 -9.04 7.41 -11.22
C SER A 124 -9.00 8.93 -11.00
N ILE A 125 -7.87 9.47 -10.53
CA ILE A 125 -7.65 10.91 -10.34
C ILE A 125 -6.84 11.54 -11.50
N GLY A 126 -6.72 10.82 -12.63
CA GLY A 126 -6.03 11.25 -13.84
C GLY A 126 -4.52 11.37 -13.66
N GLY A 127 -3.90 10.52 -12.83
CA GLY A 127 -2.45 10.40 -12.71
C GLY A 127 -1.86 9.40 -13.71
N ASN A 128 -0.54 9.41 -13.86
CA ASN A 128 0.20 8.51 -14.74
C ASN A 128 1.01 7.51 -13.91
N TRP A 129 0.66 6.22 -14.00
CA TRP A 129 1.35 5.14 -13.25
C TRP A 129 2.84 5.08 -13.56
N ARG A 130 3.24 5.17 -14.83
CA ARG A 130 4.64 5.05 -15.22
C ARG A 130 5.49 6.18 -14.64
N SER A 131 4.98 7.41 -14.66
CA SER A 131 5.66 8.55 -14.03
C SER A 131 5.75 8.39 -12.51
N HIS A 132 4.68 7.89 -11.90
CA HIS A 132 4.61 7.65 -10.47
C HIS A 132 5.58 6.55 -10.01
N GLU A 133 5.59 5.40 -10.69
CA GLU A 133 6.49 4.29 -10.43
C GLU A 133 7.95 4.71 -10.55
N LEU A 134 8.30 5.53 -11.55
CA LEU A 134 9.62 6.13 -11.64
C LEU A 134 9.95 6.99 -10.42
N ILE A 135 9.04 7.85 -9.96
CA ILE A 135 9.27 8.69 -8.77
C ILE A 135 9.52 7.82 -7.53
N VAL A 136 8.65 6.83 -7.29
CA VAL A 136 8.79 5.93 -6.15
C VAL A 136 10.08 5.13 -6.27
N TYR A 137 10.39 4.56 -7.43
CA TYR A 137 11.60 3.79 -7.68
C TYR A 137 12.88 4.61 -7.47
N TRP A 138 12.95 5.83 -8.02
CA TRP A 138 14.11 6.71 -7.85
C TRP A 138 14.25 7.19 -6.40
N ASP A 139 13.15 7.54 -5.73
CA ASP A 139 13.19 7.94 -4.32
C ASP A 139 13.58 6.73 -3.44
N TRP A 140 13.18 5.50 -3.76
CA TRP A 140 13.63 4.27 -3.09
C TRP A 140 15.13 3.99 -3.31
N HIS A 141 15.59 4.00 -4.57
CA HIS A 141 16.98 3.68 -4.89
C HIS A 141 17.97 4.73 -4.37
N ARG A 142 17.61 6.01 -4.40
CA ARG A 142 18.45 7.09 -3.87
C ARG A 142 18.64 7.01 -2.36
N LEU A 143 17.71 6.38 -1.63
CA LEU A 143 17.78 6.22 -0.17
C LEU A 143 18.33 4.85 0.27
N GLY A 144 18.29 3.84 -0.62
CA GLY A 144 18.81 2.49 -0.36
C GLY A 144 20.29 2.27 -0.74
N GLU A 145 20.98 3.22 -1.37
CA GLU A 145 22.42 3.15 -1.69
C GLU A 145 23.34 3.67 -0.57
N HIS A 146 23.01 3.37 0.70
CA HIS A 146 23.88 3.65 1.85
C HIS A 146 24.36 2.37 2.54
#